data_AF-A0A1C4XUT0-F1
#
_entry.id   AF-A0A1C4XUT0-F1
#
_cell.length_a   1.000
_cell.length_b   1.000
_cell.length_c   1.000
_cell.angle_alpha   90.00
_cell.angle_beta   90.00
_cell.angle_gamma   90.00
#
_symmetry.space_group_name_H-M   'P 1'
#
loop_
_entity.id
_entity.type
_entity.pdbx_description
1 polymer ?
#
loop_
_entity_poly.entity_id
_entity_poly.type
_entity_poly.pdbx_seq_one_letter_code
_entity_poly.pdbx_strand_id
1 'polypeptide(L)'
;MTATRGTRALLGVLFLAAATVGAWLLWLGWDNGHTVDAETGATSGPYEAWQVIGCVLTLVLLAALAGRRLSPWLVVPVMTVAFTAAWTWQAASTDDSGLWAVGAVLVLVGTAAGSTAVSLAARRVGRRPAGRAA
;
A
#
# COMPACT_ATOMS: atom_id res chain seq x y z
N MET A 1 -9.49 21.63 -24.56
CA MET A 1 -10.06 20.47 -23.81
C MET A 1 -9.01 19.64 -23.05
N THR A 2 -7.75 20.07 -22.93
CA THR A 2 -6.65 19.33 -22.27
C THR A 2 -6.57 19.54 -20.75
N ALA A 3 -6.95 20.73 -20.26
CA ALA A 3 -6.84 21.08 -18.84
C ALA A 3 -7.66 20.16 -17.92
N THR A 4 -8.91 19.83 -18.27
CA THR A 4 -9.80 19.00 -17.45
C THR A 4 -9.33 17.55 -17.32
N ARG A 5 -8.60 17.01 -18.31
CA ARG A 5 -8.04 15.65 -18.26
C ARG A 5 -6.84 15.59 -17.31
N GLY A 6 -6.00 16.64 -17.32
CA GLY A 6 -4.85 16.77 -16.41
C GLY A 6 -5.28 16.92 -14.95
N THR A 7 -6.25 17.80 -14.66
CA THR A 7 -6.77 17.99 -13.30
C THR A 7 -7.37 16.71 -12.72
N ARG A 8 -8.15 15.94 -13.51
CA ARG A 8 -8.73 14.67 -13.05
C ARG A 8 -7.67 13.60 -12.75
N ALA A 9 -6.60 13.53 -13.56
CA ALA A 9 -5.50 12.62 -13.31
C ALA A 9 -4.73 13.00 -12.03
N LEU A 10 -4.47 14.29 -11.84
CA LEU A 10 -3.82 14.81 -10.63
C LEU A 10 -4.64 14.52 -9.38
N LEU A 11 -5.95 14.82 -9.40
CA LEU A 11 -6.85 14.50 -8.29
C LEU A 11 -6.88 13.00 -7.99
N GLY A 12 -6.88 12.15 -9.03
CA GLY A 12 -6.79 10.71 -8.87
C GLY A 12 -5.49 10.24 -8.20
N VAL A 13 -4.36 10.86 -8.56
CA VAL A 13 -3.05 10.58 -7.94
C VAL A 13 -3.01 11.05 -6.49
N LEU A 14 -3.49 12.26 -6.20
CA LEU A 14 -3.55 12.80 -4.84
C LEU A 14 -4.46 11.96 -3.94
N PHE A 15 -5.62 11.56 -4.45
CA PHE A 15 -6.53 10.66 -3.76
C PHE A 15 -5.87 9.32 -3.48
N LEU A 16 -5.17 8.73 -4.45
CA LEU A 16 -4.46 7.46 -4.28
C LEU A 16 -3.38 7.56 -3.20
N ALA A 17 -2.60 8.65 -3.20
CA ALA A 17 -1.58 8.90 -2.17
C ALA A 17 -2.23 9.00 -0.79
N ALA A 18 -3.26 9.84 -0.64
CA ALA A 18 -3.97 10.02 0.63
C ALA A 18 -4.63 8.72 1.12
N ALA A 19 -5.26 7.95 0.22
CA ALA A 19 -5.86 6.67 0.56
C ALA A 19 -4.82 5.62 0.99
N THR A 20 -3.61 5.67 0.41
CA THR A 20 -2.52 4.77 0.77
C THR A 20 -1.99 5.08 2.18
N VAL A 21 -1.81 6.37 2.50
CA VAL A 21 -1.46 6.80 3.87
C VAL A 21 -2.58 6.46 4.85
N GLY A 22 -3.84 6.69 4.45
CA GLY A 22 -5.01 6.34 5.24
C GLY A 22 -5.11 4.85 5.54
N ALA A 23 -4.75 3.97 4.60
CA ALA A 23 -4.70 2.53 4.83
C ALA A 23 -3.66 2.16 5.89
N TRP A 24 -2.48 2.80 5.86
CA TRP A 24 -1.49 2.60 6.91
C TRP A 24 -2.01 3.08 8.27
N LEU A 25 -2.56 4.30 8.35
CA LEU A 25 -3.11 4.86 9.60
C LEU A 25 -4.24 4.00 10.18
N LEU A 26 -5.16 3.53 9.34
CA LEU A 26 -6.33 2.76 9.74
C LEU A 26 -5.96 1.39 10.33
N TRP A 27 -4.95 0.74 9.77
CA TRP A 27 -4.64 -0.65 10.13
C TRP A 27 -3.44 -0.78 11.06
N LEU A 28 -2.41 0.04 10.89
CA LEU A 28 -1.10 -0.15 11.52
C LEU A 28 -0.61 1.10 12.29
N GLY A 29 -1.23 2.27 12.08
CA GLY A 29 -0.74 3.52 12.67
C GLY A 29 -1.10 3.73 14.14
N TRP A 30 -2.05 2.96 14.69
CA TRP A 30 -2.61 3.24 16.02
C TRP A 30 -2.28 2.19 17.08
N ASP A 31 -2.06 0.94 16.69
CA ASP A 31 -1.75 -0.15 17.63
C ASP A 31 -0.28 -0.53 17.53
N ASN A 32 0.45 -0.34 18.63
CA ASN A 32 1.87 -0.69 18.75
C ASN A 32 2.13 -1.56 19.98
N GLY A 33 1.06 -2.12 20.58
CA GLY A 33 1.16 -2.95 21.78
C GLY A 33 1.85 -4.27 21.49
N HIS A 34 2.72 -4.71 22.40
CA HIS A 34 3.24 -6.07 22.39
C HIS A 34 2.42 -6.91 23.36
N THR A 35 1.92 -8.04 22.90
CA THR A 35 1.20 -9.03 23.71
C THR A 35 2.15 -10.15 24.07
N VAL A 36 2.16 -10.57 25.33
CA VAL A 36 2.95 -11.72 25.76
C VAL A 36 2.00 -12.88 25.97
N ASP A 37 2.25 -13.97 25.25
CA ASP A 37 1.51 -15.20 25.42
C ASP A 37 1.87 -15.82 26.78
N ALA A 38 0.85 -16.05 27.61
CA ALA A 38 1.04 -16.48 29.00
C ALA A 38 1.52 -17.94 29.13
N GLU A 39 1.29 -18.77 28.10
CA GLU A 39 1.59 -20.21 28.11
C GLU A 39 2.99 -20.48 27.55
N THR A 40 3.38 -19.75 26.51
CA THR A 40 4.65 -19.94 25.77
C THR A 40 5.71 -18.90 26.11
N GLY A 41 5.33 -17.79 26.75
CA GLY A 41 6.20 -16.64 26.99
C GLY A 41 6.59 -15.89 25.71
N ALA A 42 6.01 -16.23 24.55
CA ALA A 42 6.32 -15.61 23.28
C ALA A 42 5.75 -14.18 23.25
N THR A 43 6.57 -13.22 22.83
CA THR A 43 6.13 -11.85 22.58
C THR A 43 5.62 -11.75 21.14
N SER A 44 4.36 -11.36 20.99
CA SER A 44 3.68 -11.06 19.73
C SER A 44 3.41 -9.56 19.63
N GLY A 45 3.24 -9.03 18.43
CA GLY A 45 3.13 -7.59 18.17
C GLY A 45 4.40 -7.00 17.54
N PRO A 46 4.40 -5.71 17.17
CA PRO A 46 3.36 -4.71 17.44
C PRO A 46 2.07 -4.85 16.61
N TYR A 47 2.06 -5.66 15.55
CA TYR A 47 0.89 -5.81 14.68
C TYR A 47 0.29 -7.21 14.77
N GLU A 48 -1.04 -7.26 14.88
CA GLU A 48 -1.81 -8.48 14.80
C GLU A 48 -1.97 -8.97 13.36
N ALA A 49 -2.07 -10.28 13.16
CA ALA A 49 -2.16 -10.87 11.82
C ALA A 49 -3.35 -10.32 11.01
N TRP A 50 -4.48 -10.07 11.68
CA TRP A 50 -5.68 -9.52 11.04
C TRP A 50 -5.48 -8.06 10.57
N GLN A 51 -4.69 -7.26 11.30
CA GLN A 51 -4.38 -5.88 10.92
C GLN A 51 -3.55 -5.85 9.63
N VAL A 52 -2.53 -6.71 9.57
CA VAL A 52 -1.67 -6.84 8.40
C VAL A 52 -2.48 -7.33 7.20
N ILE A 53 -3.32 -8.35 7.38
CA ILE A 53 -4.19 -8.87 6.31
C ILE A 53 -5.14 -7.78 5.80
N GLY A 54 -5.80 -7.05 6.71
CA GLY A 54 -6.70 -5.95 6.34
C GLY A 54 -5.99 -4.83 5.57
N CYS A 55 -4.78 -4.47 6.00
CA CYS A 55 -3.94 -3.50 5.31
C CYS A 55 -3.59 -3.96 3.89
N VAL A 56 -3.08 -5.18 3.75
CA VAL A 56 -2.70 -5.76 2.45
C VAL A 56 -3.90 -5.82 1.50
N LEU A 57 -5.05 -6.29 1.97
CA LEU A 57 -6.28 -6.35 1.16
C LEU A 57 -6.72 -4.96 0.69
N THR A 58 -6.64 -3.96 1.57
CA THR A 58 -6.97 -2.57 1.24
C THR A 58 -6.02 -2.02 0.15
N LEU A 59 -4.71 -2.24 0.30
CA LEU A 59 -3.72 -1.82 -0.69
C LEU A 59 -3.89 -2.54 -2.04
N VAL A 60 -4.19 -3.84 -2.03
CA VAL A 60 -4.49 -4.61 -3.25
C VAL A 60 -5.71 -4.03 -3.96
N LEU A 61 -6.78 -3.69 -3.21
CA LEU A 61 -7.97 -3.08 -3.79
C LEU A 61 -7.65 -1.71 -4.42
N LEU A 62 -6.91 -0.85 -3.71
CA LEU A 62 -6.48 0.46 -4.22
C LEU A 62 -5.63 0.31 -5.49
N ALA A 63 -4.63 -0.58 -5.49
CA ALA A 63 -3.77 -0.85 -6.63
C ALA A 63 -4.56 -1.42 -7.82
N ALA A 64 -5.54 -2.30 -7.58
CA ALA A 64 -6.36 -2.87 -8.64
C ALA A 64 -7.29 -1.83 -9.28
N LEU A 65 -7.96 -1.00 -8.46
CA LEU A 65 -8.85 0.06 -8.93
C LEU A 65 -8.07 1.16 -9.67
N ALA A 66 -6.97 1.62 -9.08
CA ALA A 66 -6.10 2.61 -9.70
C ALA A 66 -5.41 2.05 -10.94
N GLY A 67 -5.01 0.78 -10.93
CA GLY A 67 -4.43 0.09 -12.08
C GLY A 67 -5.36 0.01 -13.29
N ARG A 68 -6.69 0.02 -13.08
CA ARG A 68 -7.69 0.09 -14.15
C ARG A 68 -7.93 1.50 -14.69
N ARG A 69 -7.74 2.54 -13.86
CA ARG A 69 -8.10 3.93 -14.21
C ARG A 69 -6.89 4.83 -14.54
N LEU A 70 -5.72 4.53 -13.99
CA LEU A 70 -4.46 5.28 -14.11
C LEU A 70 -3.38 4.42 -14.76
N SER A 71 -2.28 5.05 -15.19
CA SER A 71 -1.08 4.37 -15.70
C SER A 71 -0.33 3.63 -14.58
N PRO A 72 0.26 2.43 -14.81
CA PRO A 72 0.89 1.67 -13.71
C PRO A 72 2.16 2.36 -13.26
N TRP A 73 2.79 3.07 -14.19
CA TRP A 73 3.91 3.97 -13.99
C TRP A 73 3.60 5.14 -13.03
N LEU A 74 2.33 5.44 -12.77
CA LEU A 74 1.92 6.40 -11.73
C LEU A 74 1.52 5.69 -10.44
N VAL A 75 0.75 4.59 -10.54
CA VAL A 75 0.21 3.86 -9.38
C VAL A 75 1.33 3.32 -8.49
N VAL A 76 2.31 2.64 -9.10
CA VAL A 76 3.42 1.99 -8.38
C VAL A 76 4.23 3.00 -7.58
N PRO A 77 4.85 4.04 -8.17
CA PRO A 77 5.67 4.97 -7.38
C PRO A 77 4.86 5.73 -6.34
N VAL A 78 3.61 6.12 -6.63
CA VAL A 78 2.77 6.86 -5.67
C VAL A 78 2.46 6.00 -4.45
N MET A 79 2.01 4.76 -4.65
CA MET A 79 1.70 3.87 -3.53
C MET A 79 2.95 3.49 -2.74
N THR A 80 4.05 3.18 -3.42
CA THR A 80 5.33 2.88 -2.78
C THR A 80 5.79 4.05 -1.92
N VAL A 81 5.92 5.25 -2.47
CA VAL A 81 6.42 6.41 -1.72
C VAL A 81 5.48 6.77 -0.57
N ALA A 82 4.17 6.81 -0.81
CA ALA A 82 3.20 7.17 0.23
C ALA A 82 3.19 6.19 1.41
N PHE A 83 3.18 4.89 1.12
CA PHE A 83 3.17 3.87 2.18
C PHE A 83 4.49 3.80 2.93
N THR A 84 5.62 3.81 2.22
CA THR A 84 6.95 3.80 2.84
C THR A 84 7.16 5.04 3.69
N ALA A 85 6.79 6.24 3.20
CA ALA A 85 6.94 7.47 3.99
C ALA A 85 6.10 7.45 5.28
N ALA A 86 4.85 6.98 5.22
CA ALA A 86 4.00 6.87 6.39
C ALA A 86 4.58 5.91 7.44
N TRP A 87 5.03 4.73 6.99
CA TRP A 87 5.65 3.74 7.87
C TRP A 87 6.98 4.23 8.45
N THR A 88 7.84 4.82 7.62
CA THR A 88 9.16 5.32 8.04
C THR A 88 9.04 6.45 9.04
N TRP A 89 8.05 7.33 8.92
CA TRP A 89 7.82 8.40 9.88
C TRP A 89 7.59 7.85 11.29
N GLN A 90 6.72 6.85 11.44
CA GLN A 90 6.49 6.21 12.74
C GLN A 90 7.72 5.46 13.23
N ALA A 91 8.31 4.61 12.37
CA ALA A 91 9.46 3.80 12.75
C ALA A 91 10.65 4.64 13.21
N ALA A 92 10.98 5.71 12.48
CA ALA A 92 12.07 6.62 12.83
C ALA A 92 11.79 7.43 14.10
N SER A 93 10.52 7.60 14.49
CA SER A 93 10.15 8.31 15.72
C SER A 93 10.23 7.44 16.98
N THR A 94 10.29 6.13 16.82
CA THR A 94 10.23 5.16 17.94
C THR A 94 11.47 4.27 18.05
N ASP A 95 12.36 4.27 17.05
CA ASP A 95 13.53 3.40 16.98
C ASP A 95 14.85 4.20 16.97
N ASP A 96 15.59 4.12 18.06
CA ASP A 96 16.91 4.74 18.23
C ASP A 96 18.07 3.88 17.66
N SER A 97 17.82 2.62 17.28
CA SER A 97 18.86 1.69 16.83
C SER A 97 19.29 1.89 15.37
N GLY A 98 18.46 2.58 14.57
CA GLY A 98 18.66 2.73 13.13
C GLY A 98 18.16 1.56 12.28
N LEU A 99 17.63 0.49 12.88
CA LEU A 99 17.04 -0.64 12.17
C LEU A 99 15.84 -0.24 11.30
N TRP A 100 15.16 0.86 11.66
CA TRP A 100 14.12 1.50 10.86
C TRP A 100 14.55 1.73 9.40
N ALA A 101 15.82 2.01 9.13
CA ALA A 101 16.31 2.25 7.76
C ALA A 101 16.28 0.97 6.91
N VAL A 102 16.65 -0.18 7.48
CA VAL A 102 16.57 -1.48 6.80
C VAL A 102 15.11 -1.85 6.57
N GLY A 103 14.26 -1.64 7.58
CA GLY A 103 12.81 -1.83 7.45
C GLY A 103 12.21 -0.96 6.35
N ALA A 104 12.64 0.30 6.22
CA ALA A 104 12.18 1.20 5.18
C ALA A 104 12.52 0.68 3.77
N VAL A 105 13.72 0.13 3.58
CA VAL A 105 14.11 -0.50 2.30
C VAL A 105 13.25 -1.73 1.99
N LEU A 106 13.02 -2.60 2.98
CA LEU A 106 12.18 -3.78 2.81
C LEU A 106 10.73 -3.41 2.48
N VAL A 107 10.17 -2.42 3.16
CA VAL A 107 8.82 -1.89 2.88
C VAL A 107 8.78 -1.29 1.47
N LEU A 108 9.76 -0.48 1.09
CA LEU A 108 9.87 0.11 -0.24
C LEU A 108 9.82 -0.96 -1.33
N VAL A 109 10.67 -1.98 -1.22
CA VAL A 109 10.76 -3.09 -2.18
C VAL A 109 9.48 -3.92 -2.20
N GLY A 110 8.95 -4.26 -1.02
CA GLY A 110 7.72 -5.05 -0.89
C GLY A 110 6.51 -4.35 -1.49
N THR A 111 6.31 -3.07 -1.19
CA THR A 111 5.20 -2.28 -1.74
C THR A 111 5.36 -2.06 -3.24
N ALA A 112 6.59 -1.83 -3.74
CA ALA A 112 6.85 -1.70 -5.17
C ALA A 112 6.53 -3.01 -5.92
N ALA A 113 7.00 -4.15 -5.41
CA ALA A 113 6.74 -5.46 -6.01
C ALA A 113 5.24 -5.79 -6.00
N GLY A 114 4.57 -5.63 -4.85
CA GLY A 114 3.15 -5.91 -4.68
C GLY A 114 2.26 -5.03 -5.55
N SER A 115 2.47 -3.72 -5.53
CA SER A 115 1.69 -2.77 -6.34
C SER A 115 1.91 -2.98 -7.84
N THR A 116 3.12 -3.36 -8.27
CA THR A 116 3.41 -3.73 -9.67
C THR A 116 2.64 -4.98 -10.08
N ALA A 117 2.75 -6.06 -9.30
CA ALA A 117 2.07 -7.32 -9.59
C ALA A 117 0.55 -7.13 -9.72
N VAL A 118 -0.06 -6.45 -8.75
CA VAL A 118 -1.51 -6.17 -8.75
C VAL A 118 -1.91 -5.26 -9.91
N SER A 119 -1.16 -4.18 -10.17
CA SER A 119 -1.46 -3.25 -11.25
C SER A 119 -1.40 -3.91 -12.63
N LEU A 120 -0.42 -4.80 -12.85
CA LEU A 120 -0.30 -5.55 -14.10
C LEU A 120 -1.41 -6.59 -14.24
N ALA A 121 -1.71 -7.32 -13.17
CA ALA A 121 -2.82 -8.28 -13.15
C ALA A 121 -4.16 -7.59 -13.44
N ALA A 122 -4.43 -6.45 -12.81
CA ALA A 122 -5.66 -5.68 -13.00
C ALA A 122 -5.83 -5.20 -14.46
N ARG A 123 -4.74 -4.77 -15.11
CA ARG A 123 -4.75 -4.41 -16.54
C ARG A 123 -4.99 -5.60 -17.45
N ARG A 124 -4.39 -6.77 -17.16
CA ARG A 124 -4.59 -7.99 -17.97
C ARG A 124 -6.04 -8.46 -17.87
N VAL A 125 -6.64 -8.43 -16.68
CA VAL A 125 -8.05 -8.78 -16.48
C VAL A 125 -8.98 -7.81 -17.22
N GLY A 126 -8.70 -6.50 -17.18
CA GLY A 126 -9.47 -5.49 -17.91
C GLY A 126 -9.30 -5.52 -19.43
N ARG A 127 -8.27 -6.21 -19.93
CA ARG A 127 -7.96 -6.37 -21.37
C ARG A 127 -8.54 -7.65 -21.98
N ARG A 128 -9.27 -8.48 -21.23
CA ARG A 128 -9.98 -9.62 -21.85
C ARG A 128 -10.90 -9.07 -22.94
N PRO A 129 -10.70 -9.44 -24.22
CA PRO A 129 -11.59 -9.03 -25.28
C PRO A 129 -12.98 -9.58 -24.92
N ALA A 130 -14.00 -8.74 -25.00
CA ALA A 130 -15.36 -9.21 -25.21
C ALA A 130 -15.38 -9.94 -26.56
N GLY A 131 -15.00 -11.21 -26.54
CA GLY A 131 -14.77 -12.04 -27.72
C GLY A 131 -15.42 -13.39 -27.50
N ARG A 132 -16.74 -13.42 -27.65
CA ARG A 132 -17.56 -14.49 -28.25
C ARG A 132 -19.02 -14.05 -28.26
N ALA A 133 -19.33 -13.18 -29.22
CA ALA A 133 -20.64 -13.14 -29.86
C ALA A 133 -20.34 -13.30 -31.35
N ALA A 134 -20.34 -14.55 -31.80
CA ALA A 134 -20.41 -14.96 -33.19
C ALA A 134 -21.55 -15.97 -33.27
#